data_AF-A0A9J6H3R7-F1
#
_entry.id   AF-A0A9J6H3R7-F1
#
_cell.length_a   1.000
_cell.length_b   1.000
_cell.length_c   1.000
_cell.angle_alpha   90.00
_cell.angle_beta   90.00
_cell.angle_gamma   90.00
#
_symmetry.space_group_name_H-M   'P 1'
#
loop_
_entity.id
_entity.type
_entity.pdbx_description
1 polymer ?
#
loop_
_entity_poly.entity_id
_entity_poly.type
_entity_poly.pdbx_seq_one_letter_code
_entity_poly.pdbx_strand_id
1 'polypeptide(L)'
;MRHLNLHPCLSRLANFEGSESAKFSSATGSGLTKYTEDFFDTSLTWDDVTWLKNATRLPVVLKGIVTAEDAELAVHRKVDAIIVSNHGGRQLDGSPATVEALSEVVEAVRGRIEVYVDGGVRRGTDVIKALALGAKAVFVGRPALWGLAYDVRMLSQNITGTC
;
A
#
# COMPACT_ATOMS: atom_id res chain seq x y z
N MET A 1 -35.04 19.56 -8.38
CA MET A 1 -35.00 18.18 -7.81
C MET A 1 -35.00 17.18 -8.96
N ARG A 2 -33.85 16.60 -9.29
CA ARG A 2 -33.76 15.44 -10.20
C ARG A 2 -33.24 14.27 -9.37
N HIS A 3 -34.07 13.26 -9.19
CA HIS A 3 -33.70 12.00 -8.56
C HIS A 3 -32.74 11.25 -9.49
N LEU A 4 -31.49 11.06 -9.05
CA LEU A 4 -30.58 10.08 -9.64
C LEU A 4 -30.98 8.71 -9.09
N ASN A 5 -31.75 7.95 -9.88
CA ASN A 5 -32.02 6.55 -9.59
C ASN A 5 -30.78 5.72 -9.96
N LEU A 6 -30.05 5.28 -8.94
CA LEU A 6 -28.99 4.28 -9.10
C LEU A 6 -29.64 2.95 -9.51
N HIS A 7 -29.11 2.35 -10.58
CA HIS A 7 -29.59 1.08 -11.14
C HIS A 7 -29.38 -0.07 -10.12
N PRO A 8 -30.31 -1.03 -9.95
CA PRO A 8 -30.28 -2.06 -8.89
C PRO A 8 -29.07 -3.01 -8.90
N CYS A 9 -28.20 -2.93 -9.92
CA CYS A 9 -26.97 -3.72 -9.99
C CYS A 9 -25.76 -3.06 -9.33
N LEU A 10 -25.82 -1.77 -8.95
CA LEU A 10 -24.69 -1.07 -8.33
C LEU A 10 -24.54 -1.33 -6.82
N SER A 11 -25.45 -2.11 -6.23
CA SER A 11 -25.41 -2.56 -4.82
C SER A 11 -24.71 -3.91 -4.62
N ARG A 12 -24.23 -4.55 -5.69
CA ARG A 12 -23.58 -5.86 -5.62
C ARG A 12 -22.06 -5.71 -5.73
N LEU A 13 -21.40 -5.57 -4.58
CA LEU A 13 -19.97 -5.81 -4.47
C LEU A 13 -19.74 -7.31 -4.69
N ALA A 14 -19.40 -7.70 -5.91
CA ALA A 14 -19.13 -9.11 -6.27
C ALA A 14 -18.07 -9.77 -5.37
N ASN A 15 -17.20 -8.97 -4.74
CA ASN A 15 -16.17 -9.42 -3.80
C ASN A 15 -16.69 -9.86 -2.42
N PHE A 16 -18.00 -9.74 -2.14
CA PHE A 16 -18.59 -10.13 -0.85
C PHE A 16 -19.53 -11.33 -0.95
N GLU A 17 -19.65 -11.98 -2.11
CA GLU A 17 -20.37 -13.24 -2.24
C GLU A 17 -19.50 -14.41 -1.75
N GLY A 18 -19.44 -14.53 -0.43
CA GLY A 18 -18.63 -15.51 0.29
C GLY A 18 -18.15 -14.90 1.59
N SER A 19 -18.99 -14.95 2.63
CA SER A 19 -18.63 -14.53 3.97
C SER A 19 -17.58 -15.48 4.58
N GLU A 20 -16.31 -15.36 4.16
CA GLU A 20 -15.16 -15.81 4.97
C GLU A 20 -15.04 -14.99 6.27
N SER A 21 -15.87 -13.94 6.44
CA SER A 21 -16.06 -13.26 7.73
C SER A 21 -16.62 -14.17 8.84
N ALA A 22 -17.20 -15.32 8.49
CA ALA A 22 -17.69 -16.31 9.46
C ALA A 22 -16.56 -17.18 10.08
N LYS A 23 -15.32 -17.13 9.58
CA LYS A 23 -14.20 -17.91 10.14
C LYS A 23 -13.42 -17.19 11.23
N PHE A 24 -13.83 -16.00 11.65
CA PHE A 24 -13.12 -15.21 12.66
C PHE A 24 -13.31 -15.73 14.11
N SER A 25 -14.06 -16.81 14.32
CA SER A 25 -14.12 -17.49 15.61
C SER A 25 -13.39 -18.83 15.55
N SER A 26 -12.18 -18.89 16.13
CA SER A 26 -11.66 -20.16 16.65
C SER A 26 -11.10 -19.96 18.06
N ALA A 27 -11.36 -20.94 18.92
CA ALA A 27 -11.19 -20.90 20.37
C ALA A 27 -9.73 -20.83 20.87
N THR A 28 -8.74 -20.74 19.99
CA THR A 28 -7.32 -20.62 20.33
C THR A 28 -6.56 -19.88 19.23
N GLY A 29 -5.81 -18.83 19.61
CA GLY A 29 -5.00 -18.01 18.70
C GLY A 29 -5.70 -16.76 18.15
N SER A 30 -4.92 -15.81 17.62
CA SER A 30 -5.46 -14.64 16.93
C SER A 30 -6.01 -15.04 15.56
N GLY A 31 -7.28 -14.73 15.27
CA GLY A 31 -7.89 -14.99 13.96
C GLY A 31 -7.14 -14.33 12.78
N LEU A 32 -6.37 -13.28 13.04
CA LEU A 32 -5.48 -12.66 12.06
C LEU A 32 -4.28 -13.54 11.72
N THR A 33 -3.69 -14.23 12.71
CA THR A 33 -2.53 -15.13 12.50
C THR A 33 -2.91 -16.29 11.60
N LYS A 34 -4.07 -16.91 11.86
CA LYS A 34 -4.59 -18.00 11.03
C LYS A 34 -4.90 -17.54 9.60
N TYR A 35 -5.50 -16.37 9.44
CA TYR A 35 -5.71 -15.78 8.12
C TYR A 35 -4.38 -15.51 7.39
N THR A 36 -3.33 -15.04 8.09
CA THR A 36 -2.05 -14.83 7.43
C THR A 36 -1.35 -16.13 7.03
N GLU A 37 -1.43 -17.18 7.85
CA GLU A 37 -0.81 -18.48 7.57
C GLU A 37 -1.43 -19.18 6.35
N ASP A 38 -2.75 -19.06 6.17
CA ASP A 38 -3.45 -19.71 5.07
C ASP A 38 -3.22 -19.03 3.70
N PHE A 39 -2.79 -17.75 3.69
CA PHE A 39 -2.75 -16.93 2.47
C PHE A 39 -1.38 -16.32 2.14
N PHE A 40 -0.45 -16.23 3.09
CA PHE A 40 0.89 -15.68 2.83
C PHE A 40 1.97 -16.76 2.84
N ASP A 41 2.68 -16.87 1.73
CA ASP A 41 3.83 -17.75 1.60
C ASP A 41 5.09 -17.07 2.15
N THR A 42 5.67 -17.65 3.21
CA THR A 42 6.90 -17.14 3.82
C THR A 42 8.17 -17.56 3.09
N SER A 43 8.07 -18.42 2.07
CA SER A 43 9.20 -18.88 1.26
C SER A 43 9.53 -17.96 0.08
N LEU A 44 8.75 -16.89 -0.11
CA LEU A 44 8.94 -15.95 -1.20
C LEU A 44 10.34 -15.35 -1.23
N THR A 45 10.87 -15.28 -2.44
CA THR A 45 12.19 -14.77 -2.77
C THR A 45 12.13 -13.75 -3.91
N TRP A 46 13.28 -13.19 -4.25
CA TRP A 46 13.42 -12.28 -5.40
C TRP A 46 13.19 -12.97 -6.76
N ASP A 47 13.24 -14.29 -6.83
CA ASP A 47 12.92 -15.01 -8.07
C ASP A 47 11.41 -15.02 -8.32
N ASP A 48 10.59 -14.99 -7.26
CA ASP A 48 9.13 -14.86 -7.37
C ASP A 48 8.71 -13.49 -7.89
N VAL A 49 9.47 -12.44 -7.61
CA VAL A 49 9.28 -11.11 -8.24
C VAL A 49 9.49 -11.21 -9.75
N THR A 50 10.51 -11.96 -10.18
CA THR A 50 10.81 -12.17 -11.60
C THR A 50 9.71 -12.99 -12.27
N TRP A 51 9.23 -14.04 -11.61
CA TRP A 51 8.07 -14.80 -12.06
C TRP A 51 6.83 -13.92 -12.21
N LEU A 52 6.50 -13.10 -11.21
CA LEU A 52 5.33 -12.22 -11.24
C LEU A 52 5.41 -11.21 -12.39
N LYS A 53 6.59 -10.60 -12.61
CA LYS A 53 6.86 -9.72 -13.75
C LYS A 53 6.62 -10.40 -15.09
N ASN A 54 6.87 -11.71 -15.21
CA ASN A 54 6.63 -12.47 -16.43
C ASN A 54 5.17 -12.93 -16.57
N ALA A 55 4.44 -13.03 -15.46
CA ALA A 55 3.05 -13.47 -15.43
C ALA A 55 2.05 -12.35 -15.80
N THR A 56 2.47 -11.08 -15.81
CA THR A 56 1.59 -9.95 -16.12
C THR A 56 2.25 -8.93 -17.06
N ARG A 57 1.41 -8.16 -17.76
CA ARG A 57 1.83 -6.98 -18.54
C ARG A 57 1.59 -5.67 -17.80
N LEU A 58 0.95 -5.73 -16.63
CA LEU A 58 0.73 -4.55 -15.79
C LEU A 58 2.03 -4.13 -15.11
N PRO A 59 2.21 -2.83 -14.81
CA PRO A 59 3.32 -2.38 -13.98
C PRO A 59 3.29 -3.07 -12.61
N VAL A 60 4.44 -3.61 -12.21
CA VAL A 60 4.66 -4.22 -10.90
C VAL A 60 5.42 -3.24 -10.03
N VAL A 61 4.79 -2.86 -8.92
CA VAL A 61 5.33 -1.96 -7.92
C VAL A 61 5.61 -2.74 -6.63
N LEU A 62 6.87 -2.77 -6.19
CA LEU A 62 7.22 -3.45 -4.94
C LEU A 62 7.00 -2.54 -3.75
N LYS A 63 6.19 -3.00 -2.79
CA LYS A 63 5.88 -2.28 -1.56
C LYS A 63 6.52 -2.97 -0.38
N GLY A 64 7.25 -2.20 0.45
CA GLY A 64 7.93 -2.77 1.62
C GLY A 64 9.42 -2.48 1.68
N ILE A 65 9.96 -1.75 0.70
CA ILE A 65 11.41 -1.47 0.62
C ILE A 65 11.76 -0.38 1.64
N VAL A 66 12.75 -0.64 2.50
CA VAL A 66 13.21 0.34 3.51
C VAL A 66 14.73 0.43 3.60
N THR A 67 15.44 -0.17 2.64
CA THR A 67 16.91 -0.21 2.59
C THR A 67 17.40 0.05 1.16
N ALA A 68 18.63 0.56 1.02
CA ALA A 68 19.30 0.73 -0.26
C ALA A 68 19.47 -0.59 -1.01
N GLU A 69 19.85 -1.66 -0.32
CA GLU A 69 20.21 -2.94 -0.94
C GLU A 69 19.01 -3.56 -1.68
N ASP A 70 17.84 -3.55 -1.04
CA ASP A 70 16.62 -4.07 -1.65
C ASP A 70 16.13 -3.15 -2.78
N ALA A 71 16.38 -1.84 -2.70
CA ALA A 71 16.08 -0.90 -3.78
C ALA A 71 16.98 -1.13 -5.01
N GLU A 72 18.28 -1.40 -4.82
CA GLU A 72 19.18 -1.74 -5.92
C GLU A 72 18.79 -3.07 -6.56
N LEU A 73 18.40 -4.05 -5.75
CA LEU A 73 17.94 -5.36 -6.23
C LEU A 73 16.62 -5.25 -7.00
N ALA A 74 15.68 -4.45 -6.51
CA ALA A 74 14.44 -4.11 -7.21
C ALA A 74 14.71 -3.55 -8.62
N VAL A 75 15.65 -2.60 -8.74
CA VAL A 75 16.08 -2.08 -10.04
C VAL A 75 16.71 -3.17 -10.92
N HIS A 76 17.60 -3.99 -10.37
CA HIS A 76 18.24 -5.08 -11.11
C HIS A 76 17.22 -6.08 -11.67
N ARG A 77 16.15 -6.37 -10.91
CA ARG A 77 15.05 -7.24 -11.30
C ARG A 77 14.02 -6.57 -12.22
N LYS A 78 14.25 -5.32 -12.65
CA LYS A 78 13.42 -4.59 -13.62
C LYS A 78 11.97 -4.40 -13.16
N VAL A 79 11.75 -4.20 -11.86
CA VAL A 79 10.44 -3.76 -11.37
C VAL A 79 10.16 -2.33 -11.83
N ASP A 80 8.90 -1.95 -11.93
CA ASP A 80 8.53 -0.69 -12.60
C ASP A 80 8.58 0.51 -11.65
N ALA A 81 8.35 0.27 -10.35
CA ALA A 81 8.50 1.24 -9.28
C ALA A 81 8.62 0.56 -7.91
N ILE A 82 8.93 1.35 -6.88
CA ILE A 82 8.94 0.91 -5.49
C ILE A 82 8.14 1.85 -4.58
N ILE A 83 7.62 1.32 -3.47
CA ILE A 83 7.01 2.08 -2.40
C ILE A 83 7.82 1.85 -1.12
N VAL A 84 8.42 2.93 -0.62
CA VAL A 84 9.05 2.97 0.71
C VAL A 84 7.96 2.86 1.77
N SER A 85 7.94 1.74 2.48
CA SER A 85 6.81 1.37 3.34
C SER A 85 7.25 0.40 4.43
N ASN A 86 7.02 0.76 5.70
CA ASN A 86 7.07 -0.19 6.83
C ASN A 86 5.68 -0.76 7.18
N HIS A 87 4.80 -0.80 6.17
CA HIS A 87 3.42 -1.26 6.27
C HIS A 87 2.55 -0.46 7.26
N GLY A 88 2.93 0.80 7.50
CA GLY A 88 2.26 1.68 8.45
C GLY A 88 2.58 1.37 9.92
N GLY A 89 3.75 0.77 10.17
CA GLY A 89 4.27 0.40 11.49
C GLY A 89 3.61 -0.84 12.09
N ARG A 90 3.33 -1.86 11.25
CA ARG A 90 2.50 -3.02 11.63
C ARG A 90 3.17 -4.38 11.45
N GLN A 91 4.37 -4.42 10.87
CA GLN A 91 5.07 -5.67 10.57
C GLN A 91 6.23 -5.86 11.55
N LEU A 92 7.39 -5.28 11.27
CA LEU A 92 8.54 -5.30 12.17
C LEU A 92 8.58 -4.03 13.01
N ASP A 93 8.41 -4.16 14.33
CA ASP A 93 8.61 -3.05 15.27
C ASP A 93 10.10 -2.67 15.36
N GLY A 94 10.38 -1.38 15.53
CA GLY A 94 11.74 -0.84 15.45
C GLY A 94 12.29 -0.66 14.02
N SER A 95 11.51 -1.01 12.99
CA SER A 95 11.81 -0.62 11.60
C SER A 95 11.86 0.92 11.48
N PRO A 96 12.77 1.49 10.66
CA PRO A 96 12.89 2.94 10.50
C PRO A 96 11.59 3.60 10.08
N ALA A 97 11.45 4.89 10.39
CA ALA A 97 10.39 5.68 9.81
C ALA A 97 10.60 5.75 8.28
N THR A 98 9.54 5.64 7.50
CA THR A 98 9.64 5.61 6.03
C THR A 98 10.23 6.89 5.46
N VAL A 99 10.05 8.03 6.13
CA VAL A 99 10.67 9.31 5.74
C VAL A 99 12.19 9.33 5.98
N GLU A 100 12.68 8.58 6.97
CA GLU A 100 14.12 8.47 7.27
C GLU A 100 14.81 7.55 6.24
N ALA A 101 14.15 6.44 5.88
CA ALA A 101 14.64 5.51 4.86
C ALA A 101 14.53 6.06 3.42
N LEU A 102 13.69 7.08 3.19
CA LEU A 102 13.35 7.54 1.84
C LEU A 102 14.57 8.03 1.05
N SER A 103 15.41 8.86 1.66
CA SER A 103 16.58 9.44 0.96
C SER A 103 17.55 8.37 0.50
N GLU A 104 17.87 7.42 1.39
CA GLU A 104 18.74 6.28 1.09
C GLU A 104 18.21 5.47 -0.10
N VAL A 105 16.91 5.15 -0.09
CA VAL A 105 16.27 4.40 -1.18
C VAL A 105 16.28 5.17 -2.50
N VAL A 106 15.99 6.47 -2.47
CA VAL A 106 16.01 7.33 -3.66
C VAL A 106 17.41 7.39 -4.27
N GLU A 107 18.43 7.54 -3.43
CA GLU A 107 19.84 7.54 -3.84
C GLU A 107 20.24 6.21 -4.48
N ALA A 108 19.84 5.07 -3.90
CA ALA A 108 20.11 3.74 -4.44
C ALA A 108 19.45 3.50 -5.82
N VAL A 109 18.23 4.00 -6.02
CA VAL A 109 17.50 3.88 -7.29
C VAL A 109 18.16 4.68 -8.41
N ARG A 110 18.78 5.84 -8.11
CA ARG A 110 19.46 6.71 -9.10
C ARG A 110 18.54 7.12 -10.26
N GLY A 111 17.27 7.37 -9.97
CA GLY A 111 16.26 7.78 -10.96
C GLY A 111 15.90 6.72 -12.02
N ARG A 112 16.31 5.46 -11.84
CA ARG A 112 16.05 4.38 -12.81
C ARG A 112 14.59 3.92 -12.83
N ILE A 113 13.90 4.01 -11.69
CA ILE A 113 12.49 3.69 -11.51
C ILE A 113 11.84 4.74 -10.60
N GLU A 114 10.50 4.81 -10.59
CA GLU A 114 9.80 5.73 -9.68
C GLU A 114 9.86 5.22 -8.24
N VAL A 115 9.99 6.16 -7.30
CA VAL A 115 9.94 5.89 -5.86
C VAL A 115 8.73 6.60 -5.27
N TYR A 116 7.89 5.85 -4.58
CA TYR A 116 6.78 6.40 -3.79
C TYR A 116 7.00 6.13 -2.30
N VAL A 117 6.16 6.70 -1.44
CA VAL A 117 6.26 6.48 0.01
C VAL A 117 4.89 6.42 0.68
N ASP A 118 4.74 5.57 1.69
CA ASP A 118 3.61 5.57 2.62
C ASP A 118 4.09 5.68 4.07
N GLY A 119 3.15 5.66 5.02
CA GLY A 119 3.46 5.70 6.46
C GLY A 119 3.59 7.13 6.98
N GLY A 120 2.86 7.44 8.06
CA GLY A 120 2.98 8.72 8.76
C GLY A 120 2.43 9.99 8.06
N VAL A 121 2.11 9.98 6.77
CA VAL A 121 1.62 11.18 6.04
C VAL A 121 0.24 11.64 6.53
N ARG A 122 0.14 12.81 7.18
CA ARG A 122 -1.12 13.34 7.75
C ARG A 122 -1.43 14.77 7.36
N ARG A 123 -0.45 15.53 6.88
CA ARG A 123 -0.58 16.94 6.51
C ARG A 123 0.03 17.19 5.13
N GLY A 124 -0.40 18.27 4.47
CA GLY A 124 0.20 18.71 3.20
C GLY A 124 1.72 18.96 3.31
N THR A 125 2.20 19.41 4.47
CA THR A 125 3.64 19.58 4.74
C THR A 125 4.40 18.26 4.72
N ASP A 126 3.78 17.15 5.08
CA ASP A 126 4.43 15.84 5.02
C ASP A 126 4.58 15.39 3.57
N VAL A 127 3.59 15.71 2.73
CA VAL A 127 3.64 15.49 1.28
C VAL A 127 4.80 16.28 0.68
N ILE A 128 4.88 17.58 0.96
CA ILE A 128 5.94 18.44 0.41
C ILE A 128 7.33 17.94 0.84
N LYS A 129 7.51 17.52 2.09
CA LYS A 129 8.77 16.93 2.57
C LYS A 129 9.12 15.66 1.80
N ALA A 130 8.17 14.73 1.65
CA ALA A 130 8.40 13.50 0.89
C ALA A 130 8.79 13.76 -0.56
N LEU A 131 8.09 14.69 -1.24
CA LEU A 131 8.41 15.10 -2.61
C LEU A 131 9.80 15.75 -2.69
N ALA A 132 10.16 16.60 -1.73
CA ALA A 132 11.48 17.23 -1.67
C ALA A 132 12.62 16.22 -1.46
N LEU A 133 12.34 15.09 -0.79
CA LEU A 133 13.27 13.98 -0.60
C LEU A 133 13.32 13.02 -1.80
N GLY A 134 12.57 13.30 -2.88
CA GLY A 134 12.64 12.56 -4.14
C GLY A 134 11.55 11.52 -4.36
N ALA A 135 10.53 11.43 -3.48
CA ALA A 135 9.35 10.65 -3.79
C ALA A 135 8.55 11.29 -4.94
N LYS A 136 7.99 10.46 -5.82
CA LYS A 136 7.09 10.89 -6.90
C LYS A 136 5.67 11.15 -6.41
N ALA A 137 5.24 10.38 -5.41
CA ALA A 137 3.91 10.46 -4.80
C ALA A 137 3.92 9.86 -3.39
N VAL A 138 2.88 10.19 -2.62
CA VAL A 138 2.63 9.63 -1.29
C VAL A 138 1.32 8.86 -1.27
N PHE A 139 1.25 7.81 -0.43
CA PHE A 139 0.03 7.05 -0.20
C PHE A 139 -0.46 7.22 1.24
N VAL A 140 -1.80 7.30 1.41
CA VAL A 140 -2.45 7.41 2.72
C VAL A 140 -3.31 6.17 2.99
N GLY A 141 -3.04 5.49 4.11
CA GLY A 141 -3.84 4.34 4.56
C GLY A 141 -4.93 4.76 5.55
N ARG A 142 -4.57 4.81 6.83
CA ARG A 142 -5.51 5.11 7.93
C ARG A 142 -6.37 6.38 7.74
N PRO A 143 -5.86 7.52 7.20
CA PRO A 143 -6.68 8.69 6.91
C PRO A 143 -7.92 8.41 6.04
N ALA A 144 -7.79 7.54 5.04
CA ALA A 144 -8.92 7.16 4.19
C ALA A 144 -10.02 6.43 5.00
N LEU A 145 -9.61 5.52 5.88
CA LEU A 145 -10.55 4.78 6.73
C LEU A 145 -11.22 5.68 7.78
N TRP A 146 -10.49 6.65 8.34
CA TRP A 146 -11.07 7.60 9.28
C TRP A 146 -12.11 8.51 8.60
N GLY A 147 -11.83 8.95 7.38
CA GLY A 147 -12.80 9.70 6.58
C GLY A 147 -14.07 8.89 6.29
N LEU A 148 -13.90 7.62 5.91
CA LEU A 148 -15.01 6.68 5.70
C LEU A 148 -15.85 6.45 6.96
N ALA A 149 -15.21 6.27 8.11
CA ALA A 149 -15.90 6.05 9.39
C ALA A 149 -16.69 7.27 9.85
N TYR A 150 -16.27 8.47 9.45
CA TYR A 150 -16.96 9.72 9.76
C TYR A 150 -18.16 9.98 8.83
N ASP A 151 -17.96 9.93 7.51
CA ASP A 151 -19.02 9.99 6.51
C ASP A 151 -18.57 9.29 5.22
N VAL A 152 -19.33 8.27 4.80
CA VAL A 152 -19.12 7.49 3.56
C VAL A 152 -18.93 8.38 2.32
N ARG A 153 -19.54 9.56 2.27
CA ARG A 153 -19.47 10.47 1.12
C ARG A 153 -18.21 11.35 1.12
N MET A 154 -17.48 11.44 2.22
CA MET A 154 -16.32 12.32 2.36
C MET A 154 -15.04 11.79 1.69
N LEU A 155 -14.96 10.49 1.39
CA LEU A 155 -13.80 9.87 0.74
C LEU A 155 -13.44 10.54 -0.60
N SER A 156 -14.43 10.99 -1.37
CA SER A 156 -14.18 11.60 -2.69
C SER A 156 -13.92 13.10 -2.65
N GLN A 157 -14.31 13.80 -1.58
CA GLN A 157 -14.31 15.28 -1.56
C GLN A 157 -13.23 15.88 -0.66
N ASN A 158 -12.92 15.27 0.50
CA ASN A 158 -12.06 15.92 1.50
C ASN A 158 -10.60 15.43 1.54
N ILE A 159 -10.28 14.27 0.96
CA ILE A 159 -8.92 13.71 0.98
C ILE A 159 -8.09 14.19 -0.23
N THR A 160 -8.75 14.46 -1.35
CA THR A 160 -8.14 14.92 -2.61
C THR A 160 -8.06 16.43 -2.74
N GLY A 161 -8.63 17.20 -1.80
CA GLY A 161 -8.55 18.66 -1.78
C GLY A 161 -9.34 19.36 -2.89
N THR A 162 -10.30 18.69 -3.51
CA THR A 162 -11.22 19.35 -4.46
C THR A 162 -12.24 20.19 -3.69
N CYS A 163 -12.07 21.51 -3.76
CA CYS A 163 -13.14 22.48 -3.47
C CYS A 163 -14.31 22.31 -4.43
#